data_AF-A0AAU1P9U7-F1
#
_entry.id   AF-A0AAU1P9U7-F1
#
_cell.length_a   1.000
_cell.length_b   1.000
_cell.length_c   1.000
_cell.angle_alpha   90.00
_cell.angle_beta   90.00
_cell.angle_gamma   90.00
#
_symmetry.space_group_name_H-M   'P 1'
#
loop_
_entity.id
_entity.type
_entity.pdbx_description
1 polymer ?
#
loop_
_entity_poly.entity_id
_entity_poly.type
_entity_poly.pdbx_seq_one_letter_code
_entity_poly.pdbx_strand_id
1 'polypeptide(L)'
;MSIRSYSGPERPPRFGPAVDADRAARCTESVRDIAEDFTVLGEALVHSAYGICVSTPELLGIVIALENLAQEAIGALVVRQRSQGEPLGDLALMLERTEDRLRKKYVPQAVDVALASRSRPMRADASRRLSGEVPTTKNVLRQPRQRLACALSRMQSLSGVSQRALAERMKVDPSYISRLLSGERDVSWSHAMIIIEACDGNSELMKPLWEAAAGVKPTGTEPVRNLRTYLRALQYAAGEPGNKAILASAQHIITPAELHQALDGPGVPVWPVVKRLTIALQSLPDVARPLWRQAHSTGVTVSLSAAAFG
;
A
#
# COMPACT_ATOMS: atom_id res chain seq x y z
N MET A 1 -40.30 -59.76 -40.64
CA MET A 1 -39.67 -59.74 -39.30
C MET A 1 -39.21 -58.33 -39.02
N SER A 2 -39.82 -57.68 -38.04
CA SER A 2 -39.63 -56.26 -37.72
C SER A 2 -38.69 -56.15 -36.52
N ILE A 3 -37.52 -55.53 -36.70
CA ILE A 3 -36.58 -55.25 -35.60
C ILE A 3 -36.65 -53.76 -35.33
N ARG A 4 -37.34 -53.41 -34.23
CA ARG A 4 -37.40 -52.07 -33.65
C ARG A 4 -36.01 -51.63 -33.21
N SER A 5 -35.48 -50.59 -33.85
CA SER A 5 -34.36 -49.82 -33.33
C SER A 5 -34.85 -48.99 -32.15
N TYR A 6 -34.43 -49.37 -30.94
CA TYR A 6 -34.59 -48.56 -29.74
C TYR A 6 -33.69 -47.33 -29.85
N SER A 7 -34.27 -46.18 -30.22
CA SER A 7 -33.71 -44.86 -29.92
C SER A 7 -33.77 -44.67 -28.40
N GLY A 8 -32.65 -44.92 -27.72
CA GLY A 8 -32.49 -44.58 -26.31
C GLY A 8 -32.71 -43.07 -26.10
N PRO A 9 -33.23 -42.64 -24.93
CA PRO A 9 -33.52 -41.24 -24.70
C PRO A 9 -32.23 -40.44 -24.84
N GLU A 10 -32.21 -39.51 -25.80
CA GLU A 10 -31.24 -38.44 -25.89
C GLU A 10 -31.19 -37.76 -24.52
N ARG A 11 -30.12 -38.02 -23.77
CA ARG A 11 -29.84 -37.28 -22.55
C ARG A 11 -29.74 -35.81 -22.96
N PRO A 12 -30.53 -34.90 -22.35
CA PRO A 12 -30.38 -33.50 -22.63
C PRO A 12 -28.92 -33.10 -22.36
N PRO A 13 -28.34 -32.21 -23.19
CA PRO A 13 -27.01 -31.68 -22.93
C PRO A 13 -26.99 -31.17 -21.49
N ARG A 14 -26.06 -31.70 -20.69
CA ARG A 14 -25.85 -31.23 -19.31
C ARG A 14 -25.75 -29.72 -19.39
N PHE A 15 -26.69 -29.01 -18.76
CA PHE A 15 -26.64 -27.58 -18.59
C PHE A 15 -25.20 -27.18 -18.25
N GLY A 16 -24.55 -26.44 -19.14
CA GLY A 16 -23.26 -25.84 -18.85
C GLY A 16 -23.38 -25.06 -17.53
N PRO A 17 -22.31 -24.98 -16.71
CA PRO A 17 -22.38 -24.21 -15.48
C PRO A 17 -22.90 -22.82 -15.83
N ALA A 18 -23.99 -22.42 -15.17
CA ALA A 18 -24.57 -21.09 -15.36
C ALA A 18 -23.44 -20.07 -15.21
N VAL A 19 -23.24 -19.27 -16.26
CA VAL A 19 -22.30 -18.15 -16.23
C VAL A 19 -22.72 -17.27 -15.06
N ASP A 20 -21.83 -17.12 -14.09
CA ASP A 20 -22.04 -16.41 -12.84
C ASP A 20 -21.03 -15.27 -12.79
N ALA A 21 -21.37 -14.18 -13.48
CA ALA A 21 -20.51 -13.01 -13.65
C ALA A 21 -20.13 -12.39 -12.30
N ASP A 22 -21.04 -12.40 -11.33
CA ASP A 22 -20.80 -11.88 -10.00
C ASP A 22 -19.79 -12.72 -9.24
N ARG A 23 -19.87 -14.07 -9.32
CA ARG A 23 -18.84 -14.94 -8.75
C ARG A 23 -17.49 -14.74 -9.44
N ALA A 24 -17.46 -14.62 -10.76
CA ALA A 24 -16.23 -14.35 -11.49
C ALA A 24 -15.57 -13.01 -11.05
N ALA A 25 -16.37 -11.97 -10.80
CA ALA A 25 -15.90 -10.70 -10.27
C ALA A 25 -15.32 -10.85 -8.85
N ARG A 26 -16.04 -11.53 -7.93
CA ARG A 26 -15.56 -11.80 -6.56
C ARG A 26 -14.27 -12.62 -6.53
N CYS A 27 -14.16 -13.65 -7.38
CA CYS A 27 -12.92 -14.42 -7.49
C CYS A 27 -11.77 -13.56 -8.05
N THR A 28 -12.05 -12.65 -8.99
CA THR A 28 -11.03 -11.73 -9.51
C THR A 28 -10.52 -10.79 -8.41
N GLU A 29 -11.42 -10.26 -7.58
CA GLU A 29 -11.04 -9.46 -6.41
C GLU A 29 -10.22 -10.27 -5.41
N SER A 30 -10.65 -11.51 -5.13
CA SER A 30 -9.95 -12.42 -4.23
C SER A 30 -8.53 -12.74 -4.71
N VAL A 31 -8.33 -12.95 -6.01
CA VAL A 31 -6.99 -13.17 -6.59
C VAL A 31 -6.10 -11.93 -6.40
N ARG A 32 -6.64 -10.72 -6.57
CA ARG A 32 -5.88 -9.47 -6.30
C ARG A 32 -5.50 -9.37 -4.83
N ASP A 33 -6.44 -9.65 -3.94
CA ASP A 33 -6.18 -9.66 -2.50
C ASP A 33 -5.12 -10.69 -2.10
N ILE A 34 -5.13 -11.88 -2.69
CA ILE A 34 -4.13 -12.91 -2.44
C ILE A 34 -2.76 -12.50 -2.99
N ALA A 35 -2.69 -11.87 -4.17
CA ALA A 35 -1.43 -11.36 -4.72
C ALA A 35 -0.79 -10.27 -3.83
N GLU A 36 -1.60 -9.46 -3.16
CA GLU A 36 -1.13 -8.50 -2.16
C GLU A 36 -0.57 -9.20 -0.92
N ASP A 37 -1.27 -10.22 -0.41
CA ASP A 37 -0.79 -11.03 0.72
C ASP A 37 0.52 -11.76 0.38
N PHE A 38 0.69 -12.20 -0.87
CA PHE A 38 1.96 -12.74 -1.40
C PHE A 38 3.11 -11.74 -1.30
N THR A 39 2.84 -10.47 -1.60
CA THR A 39 3.85 -9.41 -1.51
C THR A 39 4.27 -9.19 -0.06
N VAL A 40 3.29 -9.12 0.86
CA VAL A 40 3.54 -8.94 2.30
C VAL A 40 4.38 -10.09 2.86
N LEU A 41 4.01 -11.34 2.58
CA LEU A 41 4.76 -12.49 3.06
C LEU A 41 6.10 -12.66 2.35
N GLY A 42 6.19 -12.29 1.08
CA GLY A 42 7.45 -12.26 0.33
C GLY A 42 8.45 -11.27 0.92
N GLU A 43 8.02 -10.05 1.23
CA GLU A 43 8.83 -9.06 1.93
C GLU A 43 9.24 -9.53 3.32
N ALA A 44 8.32 -10.12 4.09
CA ALA A 44 8.62 -10.68 5.41
C ALA A 44 9.65 -11.82 5.32
N LEU A 45 9.57 -12.68 4.30
CA LEU A 45 10.53 -13.74 4.06
C LEU A 45 11.91 -13.17 3.71
N VAL A 46 11.96 -12.20 2.79
CA VAL A 46 13.21 -11.52 2.40
C VAL A 46 13.86 -10.88 3.63
N HIS A 47 13.10 -10.08 4.39
CA HIS A 47 13.60 -9.41 5.58
C HIS A 47 14.11 -10.41 6.63
N SER A 48 13.35 -11.49 6.85
CA SER A 48 13.72 -12.53 7.80
C SER A 48 14.96 -13.32 7.36
N ALA A 49 15.10 -13.59 6.06
CA ALA A 49 16.23 -14.34 5.49
C ALA A 49 17.54 -13.54 5.53
N TYR A 50 17.48 -12.22 5.42
CA TYR A 50 18.65 -11.32 5.58
C TYR A 50 18.89 -10.90 7.04
N GLY A 51 17.97 -11.21 7.96
CA GLY A 51 18.09 -10.92 9.37
C GLY A 51 19.04 -11.87 10.09
N ILE A 52 19.95 -11.31 10.90
CA ILE A 52 21.02 -12.08 11.57
C ILE A 52 20.48 -12.99 12.71
N CYS A 53 19.22 -12.85 13.12
CA CYS A 53 18.66 -13.49 14.32
C CYS A 53 17.28 -14.17 14.16
N VAL A 54 16.81 -14.48 12.95
CA VAL A 54 15.51 -15.15 12.78
C VAL A 54 15.67 -16.67 12.88
N SER A 55 14.76 -17.34 13.59
CA SER A 55 14.82 -18.79 13.77
C SER A 55 14.29 -19.55 12.54
N THR A 56 14.84 -20.74 12.27
CA THR A 56 14.38 -21.61 11.16
C THR A 56 12.87 -21.91 11.20
N PRO A 57 12.24 -22.16 12.38
CA PRO A 57 10.79 -22.37 12.45
C PRO A 57 9.96 -21.15 12.03
N GLU A 58 10.43 -19.93 12.32
CA GLU A 58 9.75 -18.70 11.88
C GLU A 58 9.82 -18.53 10.36
N LEU A 59 10.98 -18.79 9.75
CA LEU A 59 11.14 -18.81 8.29
C LEU A 59 10.24 -19.85 7.63
N LEU A 60 10.18 -21.07 8.19
CA LEU A 60 9.31 -22.13 7.69
C LEU A 60 7.83 -21.74 7.81
N GLY A 61 7.42 -21.06 8.90
CA GLY A 61 6.07 -20.55 9.07
C GLY A 61 5.66 -19.57 7.96
N ILE A 62 6.56 -18.68 7.54
CA ILE A 62 6.32 -17.75 6.43
C ILE A 62 6.19 -18.51 5.10
N VAL A 63 7.04 -19.51 4.85
CA VAL A 63 6.98 -20.34 3.63
C VAL A 63 5.66 -21.13 3.55
N ILE A 64 5.22 -21.74 4.65
CA ILE A 64 3.94 -22.46 4.71
C ILE A 64 2.78 -21.50 4.44
N ALA A 65 2.83 -20.28 4.97
CA ALA A 65 1.79 -19.27 4.71
C ALA A 65 1.75 -18.85 3.23
N LEU A 66 2.90 -18.70 2.57
CA LEU A 66 2.98 -18.47 1.12
C LEU A 66 2.41 -19.62 0.30
N GLU A 67 2.68 -20.87 0.69
CA GLU A 67 2.12 -22.04 0.01
C GLU A 67 0.59 -22.10 0.13
N ASN A 68 0.05 -21.80 1.30
CA ASN A 68 -1.40 -21.73 1.52
C ASN A 68 -2.05 -20.66 0.63
N LEU A 69 -1.46 -19.47 0.55
CA LEU A 69 -1.92 -18.42 -0.38
C LEU A 69 -1.88 -18.87 -1.83
N ALA A 70 -0.87 -19.65 -2.23
CA ALA A 70 -0.80 -20.21 -3.58
C ALA A 70 -1.99 -21.14 -3.86
N GLN A 71 -2.31 -22.02 -2.92
CA GLN A 71 -3.43 -22.94 -3.06
C GLN A 71 -4.78 -22.22 -3.14
N GLU A 72 -4.96 -21.16 -2.35
CA GLU A 72 -6.17 -20.33 -2.40
C GLU A 72 -6.29 -19.57 -3.73
N ALA A 73 -5.18 -18.99 -4.23
CA ALA A 73 -5.16 -18.30 -5.53
C ALA A 73 -5.54 -19.27 -6.65
N ILE A 74 -5.00 -20.48 -6.65
CA ILE A 74 -5.34 -21.52 -7.61
C ILE A 74 -6.84 -21.85 -7.55
N GLY A 75 -7.39 -22.00 -6.34
CA GLY A 75 -8.83 -22.25 -6.17
C GLY A 75 -9.70 -21.14 -6.73
N ALA A 76 -9.35 -19.88 -6.43
CA ALA A 76 -10.05 -18.71 -6.95
C ALA A 76 -9.98 -18.62 -8.48
N LEU A 77 -8.82 -18.90 -9.08
CA LEU A 77 -8.64 -18.89 -10.55
C LEU A 77 -9.46 -19.98 -11.24
N VAL A 78 -9.48 -21.20 -10.70
CA VAL A 78 -10.28 -22.31 -11.23
C VAL A 78 -11.78 -21.96 -11.16
N VAL A 79 -12.26 -21.43 -10.04
CA VAL A 79 -13.67 -21.07 -9.88
C VAL A 79 -14.06 -19.86 -10.73
N ARG A 80 -13.18 -18.87 -10.88
CA ARG A 80 -13.34 -17.74 -11.80
C ARG A 80 -13.57 -18.25 -13.22
N GLN A 81 -12.67 -19.09 -13.74
CA GLN A 81 -12.75 -19.59 -15.11
C GLN A 81 -14.04 -20.38 -15.36
N ARG A 82 -14.43 -21.26 -14.41
CA ARG A 82 -15.70 -21.97 -14.46
C ARG A 82 -16.91 -21.04 -14.49
N SER A 83 -16.87 -19.97 -13.70
CA SER A 83 -17.99 -19.00 -13.59
C SER A 83 -18.11 -18.13 -14.84
N GLN A 84 -17.04 -18.02 -15.64
CA GLN A 84 -17.05 -17.38 -16.96
C GLN A 84 -17.53 -18.31 -18.08
N GLY A 85 -17.79 -19.58 -17.79
CA GLY A 85 -18.18 -20.59 -18.78
C GLY A 85 -17.02 -21.10 -19.64
N GLU A 86 -15.78 -20.78 -19.28
CA GLU A 86 -14.58 -21.21 -20.00
C GLU A 86 -14.17 -22.64 -19.62
N PRO A 87 -13.61 -23.43 -20.57
CA PRO A 87 -13.07 -24.76 -20.28
C PRO A 87 -11.83 -24.67 -19.37
N LEU A 88 -11.58 -25.71 -18.58
CA LEU A 88 -10.47 -25.75 -17.63
C LEU A 88 -9.18 -26.36 -18.21
N GLY A 89 -9.17 -26.71 -19.50
CA GLY A 89 -8.08 -27.44 -20.15
C GLY A 89 -6.71 -26.79 -19.96
N ASP A 90 -6.62 -25.47 -20.12
CA ASP A 90 -5.35 -24.74 -19.97
C ASP A 90 -4.84 -24.77 -18.53
N LEU A 91 -5.72 -24.56 -17.54
CA LEU A 91 -5.35 -24.66 -16.11
C LEU A 91 -5.02 -26.09 -15.70
N ALA A 92 -5.71 -27.08 -16.27
CA ALA A 92 -5.44 -28.51 -16.07
C ALA A 92 -4.02 -28.87 -16.50
N LEU A 93 -3.59 -28.39 -17.68
CA LEU A 93 -2.23 -28.57 -18.18
C LEU A 93 -1.19 -27.89 -17.26
N MET A 94 -1.42 -26.62 -16.89
CA MET A 94 -0.48 -25.87 -16.03
C MET A 94 -0.33 -26.48 -14.63
N LEU A 95 -1.38 -27.08 -14.08
CA LEU A 95 -1.39 -27.70 -12.76
C LEU A 95 -1.10 -29.20 -12.78
N GLU A 96 -0.77 -29.76 -13.95
CA GLU A 96 -0.52 -31.19 -14.18
C GLU A 96 -1.65 -32.10 -13.65
N ARG A 97 -2.91 -31.68 -13.86
CA ARG A 97 -4.12 -32.36 -13.35
C ARG A 97 -5.16 -32.48 -14.44
N THR A 98 -6.06 -33.45 -14.32
CA THR A 98 -7.23 -33.54 -15.22
C THR A 98 -8.29 -32.50 -14.84
N GLU A 99 -9.07 -32.03 -15.82
CA GLU A 99 -10.19 -31.12 -15.56
C GLU A 99 -11.16 -31.67 -14.50
N ASP A 100 -11.44 -32.98 -14.55
CA ASP A 100 -12.34 -33.62 -13.61
C ASP A 100 -11.80 -33.57 -12.17
N ARG A 101 -10.47 -33.74 -11.99
CA ARG A 101 -9.81 -33.55 -10.70
C ARG A 101 -9.87 -32.11 -10.22
N LEU A 102 -9.73 -31.11 -11.10
CA LEU A 102 -9.89 -29.71 -10.75
C LEU A 102 -11.33 -29.40 -10.32
N ARG A 103 -12.33 -29.90 -11.04
CA ARG A 103 -13.75 -29.71 -10.71
C ARG A 103 -14.12 -30.33 -9.37
N LYS A 104 -13.55 -31.51 -9.07
CA LYS A 104 -13.77 -32.23 -7.81
C LYS A 104 -13.04 -31.57 -6.63
N LYS A 105 -11.82 -31.06 -6.83
CA LYS A 105 -11.04 -30.39 -5.77
C LYS A 105 -11.57 -28.99 -5.46
N TYR A 106 -11.93 -28.21 -6.47
CA TYR A 106 -12.33 -26.81 -6.33
C TYR A 106 -13.82 -26.64 -6.60
N VAL A 107 -14.63 -27.05 -5.61
CA VAL A 107 -16.09 -26.86 -5.63
C VAL A 107 -16.41 -25.39 -5.37
N PRO A 108 -17.22 -24.70 -6.22
CA PRO A 108 -17.42 -23.25 -6.13
C PRO A 108 -17.87 -22.77 -4.74
N GLN A 109 -18.85 -23.43 -4.12
CA GLN A 109 -19.32 -23.05 -2.78
C GLN A 109 -18.25 -23.22 -1.71
N ALA A 110 -17.44 -24.28 -1.78
CA ALA A 110 -16.37 -24.52 -0.81
C ALA A 110 -15.26 -23.46 -0.93
N VAL A 111 -14.93 -23.06 -2.17
CA VAL A 111 -13.98 -21.98 -2.44
C VAL A 111 -14.55 -20.64 -1.99
N ASP A 112 -15.82 -20.34 -2.26
CA ASP A 112 -16.48 -19.11 -1.79
C ASP A 112 -16.43 -19.00 -0.26
N VAL A 113 -16.73 -20.08 0.46
CA VAL A 113 -16.63 -20.14 1.92
C VAL A 113 -15.18 -19.96 2.39
N ALA A 114 -14.23 -20.67 1.78
CA ALA A 114 -12.82 -20.56 2.15
C ALA A 114 -12.28 -19.14 1.95
N LEU A 115 -12.60 -18.50 0.82
CA LEU A 115 -12.20 -17.12 0.51
C LEU A 115 -12.86 -16.11 1.46
N ALA A 116 -14.12 -16.33 1.85
CA ALA A 116 -14.82 -15.47 2.82
C ALA A 116 -14.26 -15.62 4.24
N SER A 117 -13.83 -16.84 4.61
CA SER A 117 -13.23 -17.12 5.93
C SER A 117 -11.72 -16.88 5.98
N ARG A 118 -11.10 -16.41 4.88
CA ARG A 118 -9.66 -16.23 4.80
C ARG A 118 -9.20 -15.25 5.88
N SER A 119 -8.32 -15.72 6.75
CA SER A 119 -7.59 -14.86 7.66
C SER A 119 -6.38 -14.29 6.92
N ARG A 120 -6.43 -13.01 6.57
CA ARG A 120 -5.29 -12.34 5.94
C ARG A 120 -4.07 -12.43 6.86
N PRO A 121 -2.85 -12.65 6.32
CA PRO A 121 -1.65 -12.60 7.12
C PRO A 121 -1.63 -11.26 7.85
N MET A 122 -1.72 -11.32 9.17
CA MET A 122 -1.83 -10.15 10.02
C MET A 122 -0.56 -9.33 9.82
N ARG A 123 -0.66 -8.18 9.14
CA ARG A 123 0.24 -7.06 9.41
C ARG A 123 0.19 -6.89 10.92
N ALA A 124 1.32 -7.11 11.60
CA ALA A 124 1.38 -6.94 13.04
C ALA A 124 0.73 -5.59 13.42
N ASP A 125 -0.39 -5.72 14.12
CA ASP A 125 -1.21 -4.73 14.82
C ASP A 125 -1.93 -3.61 14.05
N ALA A 126 -3.17 -3.91 13.62
CA ALA A 126 -4.23 -2.89 13.52
C ALA A 126 -5.54 -3.28 14.25
N SER A 127 -5.75 -4.55 14.60
CA SER A 127 -7.07 -5.02 15.08
C SER A 127 -7.29 -4.99 16.60
N ARG A 128 -6.35 -4.51 17.41
CA ARG A 128 -6.51 -4.37 18.88
C ARG A 128 -6.97 -2.96 19.33
N ARG A 129 -7.69 -2.19 18.50
CA ARG A 129 -8.14 -0.83 18.86
C ARG A 129 -9.65 -0.59 18.76
N LEU A 130 -10.47 -1.65 18.72
CA LEU A 130 -11.93 -1.53 18.76
C LEU A 130 -12.54 -1.79 20.15
N SER A 131 -11.78 -1.65 21.22
CA SER A 131 -12.33 -1.59 22.57
C SER A 131 -12.08 -0.19 23.11
N GLY A 132 -13.18 0.51 23.38
CA GLY A 132 -13.22 1.93 23.69
C GLY A 132 -12.26 2.34 24.79
N GLU A 133 -11.40 3.30 24.47
CA GLU A 133 -10.76 4.15 25.45
C GLU A 133 -10.48 5.50 24.80
N VAL A 134 -10.84 6.55 25.53
CA VAL A 134 -10.73 7.97 25.15
C VAL A 134 -9.29 8.29 24.69
N PRO A 135 -9.09 9.06 23.59
CA PRO A 135 -7.76 9.26 23.04
C PRO A 135 -6.93 10.17 23.95
N THR A 136 -6.05 9.58 24.74
CA THR A 136 -4.89 10.27 25.28
C THR A 136 -3.77 10.23 24.23
N THR A 137 -3.35 11.40 23.79
CA THR A 137 -2.32 11.66 22.78
C THR A 137 -0.93 11.20 23.23
N LYS A 138 -0.70 9.88 23.21
CA LYS A 138 0.66 9.36 23.04
C LYS A 138 1.01 9.50 21.56
N ASN A 139 2.06 10.25 21.25
CA ASN A 139 2.57 10.49 19.89
C ASN A 139 2.97 9.16 19.22
N VAL A 140 2.00 8.47 18.62
CA VAL A 140 2.26 7.32 17.76
C VAL A 140 2.81 7.88 16.45
N LEU A 141 4.11 7.66 16.21
CA LEU A 141 4.73 8.01 14.94
C LEU A 141 4.07 7.20 13.82
N ARG A 142 3.82 7.87 12.70
CA ARG A 142 3.17 7.26 11.53
C ARG A 142 4.21 6.81 10.52
N GLN A 143 3.93 5.66 9.91
CA GLN A 143 4.73 5.13 8.80
C GLN A 143 4.67 6.07 7.58
N PRO A 144 5.66 6.05 6.68
CA PRO A 144 5.67 6.88 5.46
C PRO A 144 4.37 6.80 4.66
N ARG A 145 3.84 5.59 4.48
CA ARG A 145 2.55 5.34 3.82
C ARG A 145 1.39 6.04 4.51
N GLN A 146 1.34 5.99 5.84
CA GLN A 146 0.31 6.68 6.62
C GLN A 146 0.46 8.21 6.51
N ARG A 147 1.68 8.74 6.41
CA ARG A 147 1.90 10.17 6.16
C ARG A 147 1.37 10.61 4.79
N LEU A 148 1.64 9.83 3.75
CA LEU A 148 1.08 10.07 2.41
C LEU A 148 -0.45 10.00 2.44
N ALA A 149 -1.02 8.97 3.07
CA ALA A 149 -2.46 8.81 3.23
C ALA A 149 -3.12 9.98 3.97
N CYS A 150 -2.50 10.49 5.03
CA CYS A 150 -2.97 11.72 5.71
C CYS A 150 -2.95 12.94 4.77
N ALA A 151 -1.91 13.08 3.95
CA ALA A 151 -1.82 14.18 2.99
C ALA A 151 -2.91 14.09 1.92
N LEU A 152 -3.08 12.92 1.29
CA LEU A 152 -4.09 12.70 0.25
C LEU A 152 -5.51 12.81 0.80
N SER A 153 -5.77 12.28 1.99
CA SER A 153 -7.06 12.44 2.68
C SER A 153 -7.37 13.91 2.97
N ARG A 154 -6.38 14.67 3.47
CA ARG A 154 -6.55 16.11 3.69
C ARG A 154 -6.87 16.82 2.38
N MET A 155 -6.10 16.55 1.34
CA MET A 155 -6.30 17.15 0.01
C MET A 155 -7.71 16.86 -0.54
N GLN A 156 -8.15 15.60 -0.46
CA GLN A 156 -9.50 15.19 -0.86
C GLN A 156 -10.55 15.92 -0.03
N SER A 157 -10.38 15.99 1.30
CA SER A 157 -11.35 16.66 2.18
C SER A 157 -11.48 18.16 1.91
N LEU A 158 -10.37 18.84 1.58
CA LEU A 158 -10.35 20.27 1.28
C LEU A 158 -10.92 20.60 -0.10
N SER A 159 -10.73 19.70 -1.08
CA SER A 159 -11.28 19.88 -2.43
C SER A 159 -12.78 19.63 -2.54
N GLY A 160 -13.38 18.92 -1.57
CA GLY A 160 -14.78 18.49 -1.63
C GLY A 160 -15.07 17.38 -2.65
N VAL A 161 -14.06 16.88 -3.37
CA VAL A 161 -14.22 15.79 -4.35
C VAL A 161 -14.58 14.49 -3.63
N SER A 162 -15.67 13.84 -4.01
CA SER A 162 -16.08 12.59 -3.36
C SER A 162 -15.16 11.41 -3.71
N GLN A 163 -15.01 10.45 -2.79
CA GLN A 163 -14.27 9.21 -3.07
C GLN A 163 -14.88 8.41 -4.24
N ARG A 164 -16.20 8.51 -4.47
CA ARG A 164 -16.88 7.91 -5.63
C ARG A 164 -16.40 8.51 -6.95
N ALA A 165 -16.29 9.84 -7.01
CA ALA A 165 -15.78 10.54 -8.20
C ALA A 165 -14.31 10.17 -8.49
N LEU A 166 -13.49 9.99 -7.45
CA LEU A 166 -12.12 9.49 -7.61
C LEU A 166 -12.10 8.05 -8.12
N ALA A 167 -12.96 7.19 -7.58
CA ALA A 167 -13.09 5.79 -7.98
C ALA A 167 -13.49 5.66 -9.47
N GLU A 168 -14.45 6.46 -9.92
CA GLU A 168 -14.88 6.54 -11.33
C GLU A 168 -13.74 6.97 -12.25
N ARG A 169 -13.00 8.04 -11.89
CA ARG A 169 -11.85 8.52 -12.68
C ARG A 169 -10.74 7.47 -12.78
N MET A 170 -10.51 6.74 -11.69
CA MET A 170 -9.47 5.71 -11.61
C MET A 170 -9.95 4.34 -12.13
N LYS A 171 -11.24 4.19 -12.47
CA LYS A 171 -11.88 2.93 -12.86
C LYS A 171 -11.67 1.81 -11.83
N VAL A 172 -11.79 2.16 -10.55
CA VAL A 172 -11.66 1.24 -9.40
C VAL A 172 -12.91 1.28 -8.52
N ASP A 173 -13.02 0.34 -7.58
CA ASP A 173 -14.11 0.34 -6.60
C ASP A 173 -13.91 1.44 -5.53
N PRO A 174 -14.96 2.09 -5.01
CA PRO A 174 -14.84 3.09 -3.94
C PRO A 174 -14.12 2.57 -2.67
N SER A 175 -14.23 1.29 -2.34
CA SER A 175 -13.49 0.67 -1.23
C SER A 175 -11.97 0.70 -1.45
N TYR A 176 -11.51 0.65 -2.70
CA TYR A 176 -10.10 0.79 -3.05
C TYR A 176 -9.60 2.19 -2.69
N ILE A 177 -10.36 3.23 -3.05
CA ILE A 177 -10.03 4.63 -2.73
C ILE A 177 -10.00 4.84 -1.21
N SER A 178 -10.98 4.29 -0.49
CA SER A 178 -10.99 4.35 0.97
C SER A 178 -9.72 3.76 1.58
N ARG A 179 -9.27 2.59 1.10
CA ARG A 179 -8.04 1.93 1.55
C ARG A 179 -6.76 2.70 1.18
N LEU A 180 -6.73 3.38 0.03
CA LEU A 180 -5.63 4.28 -0.33
C LEU A 180 -5.55 5.47 0.64
N LEU A 181 -6.68 6.11 0.92
CA LEU A 181 -6.78 7.30 1.75
C LEU A 181 -6.59 7.01 3.24
N SER A 182 -6.98 5.82 3.72
CA SER A 182 -6.67 5.37 5.09
C SER A 182 -5.22 4.93 5.26
N GLY A 183 -4.50 4.73 4.15
CA GLY A 183 -3.15 4.19 4.16
C GLY A 183 -3.13 2.72 4.55
N GLU A 184 -4.20 1.97 4.26
CA GLU A 184 -4.25 0.50 4.28
C GLU A 184 -3.58 -0.09 3.03
N ARG A 185 -3.61 0.65 1.93
CA ARG A 185 -3.05 0.25 0.64
C ARG A 185 -2.02 1.25 0.11
N ASP A 186 -1.01 0.73 -0.58
CA ASP A 186 0.01 1.53 -1.24
C ASP A 186 -0.54 2.22 -2.49
N VAL A 187 -0.16 3.49 -2.64
CA VAL A 187 -0.60 4.34 -3.74
C VAL A 187 0.50 4.35 -4.79
N SER A 188 0.22 3.90 -6.00
CA SER A 188 1.13 4.09 -7.13
C SER A 188 1.24 5.58 -7.47
N TRP A 189 2.35 6.02 -8.08
CA TRP A 189 2.47 7.43 -8.47
C TRP A 189 1.38 7.87 -9.44
N SER A 190 0.98 7.00 -10.38
CA SER A 190 -0.12 7.27 -11.30
C SER A 190 -1.45 7.51 -10.57
N HIS A 191 -1.76 6.71 -9.55
CA HIS A 191 -2.96 6.89 -8.73
C HIS A 191 -2.86 8.14 -7.84
N ALA A 192 -1.69 8.42 -7.28
CA ALA A 192 -1.45 9.65 -6.52
C ALA A 192 -1.68 10.88 -7.39
N MET A 193 -1.14 10.90 -8.62
CA MET A 193 -1.32 11.99 -9.58
C MET A 193 -2.80 12.22 -9.92
N ILE A 194 -3.58 11.17 -10.17
CA ILE A 194 -5.02 11.31 -10.44
C ILE A 194 -5.74 11.96 -9.25
N ILE A 195 -5.42 11.56 -8.02
CA ILE A 195 -6.01 12.17 -6.81
C ILE A 195 -5.58 13.63 -6.69
N ILE A 196 -4.29 13.92 -6.89
CA ILE A 196 -3.72 15.27 -6.80
C ILE A 196 -4.36 16.20 -7.82
N GLU A 197 -4.41 15.80 -9.09
CA GLU A 197 -5.04 16.58 -10.16
C GLU A 197 -6.53 16.76 -9.94
N ALA A 198 -7.23 15.72 -9.49
CA ALA A 198 -8.66 15.81 -9.21
C ALA A 198 -8.97 16.81 -8.08
N CYS A 199 -8.06 16.95 -7.12
CA CYS A 199 -8.21 17.83 -5.97
C CYS A 199 -7.51 19.18 -6.13
N ASP A 200 -7.01 19.52 -7.33
CA ASP A 200 -6.21 20.73 -7.61
C ASP A 200 -5.01 20.90 -6.67
N GLY A 201 -4.35 19.78 -6.36
CA GLY A 201 -3.24 19.71 -5.42
C GLY A 201 -1.87 19.95 -6.05
N ASN A 202 -0.88 20.23 -5.20
CA ASN A 202 0.51 20.40 -5.63
C ASN A 202 1.24 19.04 -5.71
N SER A 203 1.54 18.60 -6.93
CA SER A 203 2.27 17.35 -7.18
C SER A 203 3.73 17.38 -6.71
N GLU A 204 4.43 18.51 -6.84
CA GLU A 204 5.79 18.66 -6.33
C GLU A 204 5.86 18.52 -4.81
N LEU A 205 4.84 19.02 -4.09
CA LEU A 205 4.75 18.90 -2.64
C LEU A 205 4.51 17.44 -2.22
N MET A 206 3.69 16.70 -2.95
CA MET A 206 3.33 15.32 -2.60
C MET A 206 4.40 14.30 -3.00
N LYS A 207 5.17 14.58 -4.05
CA LYS A 207 6.15 13.63 -4.60
C LYS A 207 7.14 13.09 -3.56
N PRO A 208 7.75 13.90 -2.68
CA PRO A 208 8.67 13.38 -1.66
C PRO A 208 8.01 12.47 -0.62
N LEU A 209 6.73 12.69 -0.28
CA LEU A 209 5.98 11.78 0.60
C LEU A 209 5.70 10.46 -0.09
N TRP A 210 5.39 10.50 -1.39
CA TRP A 210 5.19 9.30 -2.18
C TRP A 210 6.49 8.50 -2.34
N GLU A 211 7.61 9.15 -2.67
CA GLU A 211 8.92 8.49 -2.79
C GLU A 211 9.30 7.80 -1.46
N ALA A 212 9.07 8.48 -0.33
CA ALA A 212 9.28 7.92 1.00
C ALA A 212 8.35 6.74 1.31
N ALA A 213 7.08 6.79 0.90
CA ALA A 213 6.12 5.71 1.08
C ALA A 213 6.43 4.48 0.20
N ALA A 214 6.86 4.72 -1.03
CA ALA A 214 7.20 3.69 -2.00
C ALA A 214 8.63 3.11 -1.80
N GLY A 215 9.41 3.64 -0.87
CA GLY A 215 10.80 3.23 -0.63
C GLY A 215 11.74 3.54 -1.80
N VAL A 216 11.36 4.48 -2.68
CA VAL A 216 12.13 4.87 -3.86
C VAL A 216 13.15 5.93 -3.47
N LYS A 217 14.34 5.91 -4.09
CA LYS A 217 15.34 6.95 -3.86
C LYS A 217 14.81 8.31 -4.34
N PRO A 218 15.10 9.40 -3.61
CA PRO A 218 14.70 10.75 -4.03
C PRO A 218 15.22 11.05 -5.43
N THR A 219 14.34 11.48 -6.33
CA THR A 219 14.70 11.70 -7.75
C THR A 219 15.15 13.13 -8.07
N GLY A 220 15.01 14.07 -7.14
CA GLY A 220 15.30 15.49 -7.39
C GLY A 220 16.79 15.81 -7.43
N THR A 221 17.18 16.69 -8.36
CA THR A 221 18.57 17.18 -8.56
C THR A 221 19.03 18.19 -7.50
N GLU A 222 18.12 18.68 -6.66
CA GLU A 222 18.36 19.74 -5.66
C GLU A 222 18.15 19.20 -4.22
N PRO A 223 19.17 18.63 -3.56
CA PRO A 223 19.03 17.94 -2.27
C PRO A 223 18.44 18.81 -1.15
N VAL A 224 18.82 20.09 -1.09
CA VAL A 224 18.30 21.04 -0.10
C VAL A 224 16.81 21.31 -0.32
N ARG A 225 16.41 21.50 -1.59
CA ARG A 225 14.99 21.67 -1.96
C ARG A 225 14.20 20.41 -1.62
N ASN A 226 14.72 19.23 -1.93
CA ASN A 226 14.05 17.95 -1.63
C ASN A 226 13.77 17.77 -0.13
N LEU A 227 14.77 18.03 0.73
CA LEU A 227 14.59 17.98 2.19
C LEU A 227 13.51 18.97 2.64
N ARG A 228 13.57 20.21 2.17
CA ARG A 228 12.62 21.26 2.55
C ARG A 228 11.20 20.92 2.08
N THR A 229 11.03 20.48 0.84
CA THR A 229 9.74 20.04 0.31
C THR A 229 9.19 18.87 1.10
N TYR A 230 10.03 17.88 1.48
CA TYR A 230 9.60 16.79 2.34
C TYR A 230 9.10 17.27 3.71
N LEU A 231 9.80 18.21 4.36
CA LEU A 231 9.38 18.78 5.65
C LEU A 231 8.07 19.58 5.53
N ARG A 232 7.90 20.37 4.46
CA ARG A 232 6.64 21.07 4.17
C ARG A 232 5.50 20.10 3.89
N ALA A 233 5.76 19.02 3.16
CA ALA A 233 4.77 17.98 2.90
C ALA A 233 4.36 17.26 4.20
N LEU A 234 5.31 17.03 5.12
CA LEU A 234 4.99 16.54 6.46
C LEU A 234 4.14 17.54 7.26
N GLN A 235 4.40 18.84 7.17
CA GLN A 235 3.56 19.86 7.80
C GLN A 235 2.15 19.83 7.23
N TYR A 236 2.01 19.75 5.91
CA TYR A 236 0.73 19.60 5.24
C TYR A 236 -0.03 18.36 5.72
N ALA A 237 0.62 17.19 5.73
CA ALA A 237 0.05 15.94 6.21
C ALA A 237 -0.31 15.94 7.71
N ALA A 238 0.28 16.83 8.51
CA ALA A 238 -0.04 17.02 9.92
C ALA A 238 -1.24 17.95 10.14
N GLY A 239 -1.85 18.47 9.07
CA GLY A 239 -2.97 19.40 9.14
C GLY A 239 -2.56 20.88 9.10
N GLU A 240 -1.38 21.19 8.56
CA GLU A 240 -0.80 22.53 8.51
C GLU A 240 -0.77 23.24 9.88
N PRO A 241 -0.18 22.61 10.92
CA PRO A 241 -0.03 23.27 12.19
C PRO A 241 0.80 24.55 12.04
N GLY A 242 0.33 25.64 12.65
CA GLY A 242 1.08 26.89 12.70
C GLY A 242 2.35 26.76 13.55
N ASN A 243 3.28 27.69 13.38
CA ASN A 243 4.62 27.64 14.02
C ASN A 243 4.55 27.43 15.54
N LYS A 244 3.64 28.12 16.24
CA LYS A 244 3.47 27.96 17.69
C LYS A 244 3.10 26.52 18.09
N ALA A 245 2.23 25.87 17.32
CA ALA A 245 1.82 24.49 17.58
C ALA A 245 2.97 23.51 17.34
N ILE A 246 3.75 23.71 16.27
CA ILE A 246 4.93 22.88 15.97
C ILE A 246 5.97 23.00 17.09
N LEU A 247 6.26 24.22 17.53
CA LEU A 247 7.22 24.48 18.62
C LEU A 247 6.76 23.80 19.92
N ALA A 248 5.48 23.90 20.25
CA ALA A 248 4.91 23.22 21.41
C ALA A 248 5.01 21.69 21.31
N SER A 249 4.67 21.11 20.15
CA SER A 249 4.82 19.66 19.90
C SER A 249 6.28 19.19 19.93
N ALA A 250 7.23 20.07 19.59
CA ALA A 250 8.65 19.85 19.72
C ALA A 250 9.21 20.15 21.13
N GLN A 251 8.34 20.42 22.12
CA GLN A 251 8.69 20.76 23.50
C GLN A 251 9.62 21.97 23.60
N HIS A 252 9.51 22.92 22.65
CA HIS A 252 10.37 24.10 22.54
C HIS A 252 11.89 23.80 22.46
N ILE A 253 12.26 22.57 22.12
CA ILE A 253 13.67 22.17 21.94
C ILE A 253 14.26 22.82 20.68
N ILE A 254 13.42 23.08 19.67
CA ILE A 254 13.78 23.85 18.48
C ILE A 254 13.30 25.30 18.65
N THR A 255 14.09 26.24 18.15
CA THR A 255 13.79 27.67 18.16
C THR A 255 12.93 28.08 16.96
N PRO A 256 12.25 29.24 17.01
CA PRO A 256 11.54 29.79 15.85
C PRO A 256 12.45 30.00 14.63
N ALA A 257 13.70 30.40 14.84
CA ALA A 257 14.68 30.61 13.77
C ALA A 257 15.07 29.29 13.10
N GLU A 258 15.29 28.23 13.87
CA GLU A 258 15.57 26.89 13.34
C GLU A 258 14.37 26.30 12.59
N LEU A 259 13.15 26.52 13.08
CA LEU A 259 11.93 26.12 12.39
C LEU A 259 11.80 26.85 11.05
N HIS A 260 12.02 28.16 11.05
CA HIS A 260 12.02 28.94 9.81
C HIS A 260 13.10 28.47 8.86
N GLN A 261 14.33 28.25 9.33
CA GLN A 261 15.43 27.71 8.51
C GLN A 261 15.06 26.36 7.88
N ALA A 262 14.43 25.46 8.63
CA ALA A 262 14.08 24.13 8.17
C ALA A 262 12.98 24.15 7.09
N LEU A 263 12.00 25.05 7.20
CA LEU A 263 10.84 25.10 6.29
C LEU A 263 11.03 26.07 5.12
N ASP A 264 11.70 27.20 5.31
CA ASP A 264 11.70 28.31 4.35
C ASP A 264 13.04 29.04 4.21
N GLY A 265 13.85 29.06 5.28
CA GLY A 265 15.06 29.86 5.37
C GLY A 265 16.28 29.22 4.69
N PRO A 266 17.37 29.99 4.51
CA PRO A 266 18.56 29.55 3.80
C PRO A 266 19.35 28.48 4.55
N GLY A 267 20.11 27.68 3.79
CA GLY A 267 20.98 26.63 4.33
C GLY A 267 20.24 25.33 4.66
N VAL A 268 20.93 24.46 5.41
CA VAL A 268 20.44 23.14 5.83
C VAL A 268 20.46 23.08 7.36
N PRO A 269 19.31 22.81 8.02
CA PRO A 269 19.28 22.68 9.46
C PRO A 269 20.14 21.51 9.95
N VAL A 270 20.64 21.61 11.18
CA VAL A 270 21.37 20.51 11.81
C VAL A 270 20.46 19.30 12.05
N TRP A 271 21.03 18.10 12.05
CA TRP A 271 20.25 16.86 12.19
C TRP A 271 19.32 16.82 13.42
N PRO A 272 19.74 17.28 14.63
CA PRO A 272 18.84 17.32 15.78
C PRO A 272 17.54 18.10 15.54
N VAL A 273 17.61 19.22 14.81
CA VAL A 273 16.44 20.03 14.43
C VAL A 273 15.52 19.24 13.51
N VAL A 274 16.06 18.63 12.45
CA VAL A 274 15.28 17.80 11.51
C VAL A 274 14.60 16.64 12.23
N LYS A 275 15.34 15.91 13.08
CA LYS A 275 14.81 14.80 13.88
C LYS A 275 13.63 15.25 14.75
N ARG A 276 13.78 16.36 15.48
CA ARG A 276 12.72 16.88 16.35
C ARG A 276 11.51 17.34 15.55
N LEU A 277 11.73 18.02 14.42
CA LEU A 277 10.67 18.46 13.53
C LEU A 277 9.90 17.28 12.94
N THR A 278 10.57 16.22 12.49
CA THR A 278 9.89 15.02 11.98
C THR A 278 9.02 14.33 13.03
N ILE A 279 9.49 14.28 14.28
CA ILE A 279 8.73 13.71 15.40
C ILE A 279 7.51 14.59 15.73
N ALA A 280 7.69 15.91 15.77
CA ALA A 280 6.59 16.86 16.00
C ALA A 280 5.52 16.77 14.90
N LEU A 281 5.95 16.46 13.67
CA LEU A 281 5.07 16.21 12.51
C LEU A 281 4.64 14.73 12.40
N GLN A 282 4.79 13.94 13.47
CA GLN A 282 4.32 12.56 13.59
C GLN A 282 4.89 11.59 12.54
N SER A 283 6.11 11.82 12.07
CA SER A 283 6.83 10.99 11.11
C SER A 283 8.05 10.31 11.74
N LEU A 284 8.53 9.24 11.11
CA LEU A 284 9.74 8.53 11.51
C LEU A 284 10.99 9.32 11.08
N PRO A 285 11.91 9.66 12.00
CA PRO A 285 13.14 10.39 11.65
C PRO A 285 14.00 9.68 10.63
N ASP A 286 14.07 8.34 10.66
CA ASP A 286 14.98 7.57 9.80
C ASP A 286 14.68 7.75 8.31
N VAL A 287 13.45 8.12 7.97
CA VAL A 287 13.01 8.45 6.61
C VAL A 287 13.61 9.77 6.12
N ALA A 288 13.74 10.75 7.01
CA ALA A 288 14.32 12.06 6.70
C ALA A 288 15.84 12.07 6.72
N ARG A 289 16.46 11.10 7.41
CA ARG A 289 17.92 11.00 7.55
C ARG A 289 18.69 10.95 6.22
N PRO A 290 18.32 10.12 5.23
CA PRO A 290 18.99 10.12 3.93
C PRO A 290 18.85 11.45 3.18
N LEU A 291 17.67 12.08 3.23
CA LEU A 291 17.42 13.39 2.62
C LEU A 291 18.30 14.47 3.27
N TRP A 292 18.39 14.47 4.60
CA TRP A 292 19.24 15.40 5.34
C TRP A 292 20.73 15.21 5.00
N ARG A 293 21.22 13.97 4.93
CA ARG A 293 22.62 13.70 4.57
C ARG A 293 22.96 14.25 3.20
N GLN A 294 22.12 14.03 2.20
CA GLN A 294 22.33 14.54 0.84
C GLN A 294 22.34 16.08 0.81
N ALA A 295 21.38 16.71 1.49
CA ALA A 295 21.32 18.17 1.61
C ALA A 295 22.58 18.73 2.29
N HIS A 296 22.98 18.12 3.41
CA HIS A 296 24.12 18.58 4.20
C HIS A 296 25.45 18.42 3.45
N SER A 297 25.66 17.29 2.76
CA SER A 297 26.86 17.07 1.93
C SER A 297 26.99 18.13 0.83
N THR A 298 25.89 18.52 0.19
CA THR A 298 25.88 19.54 -0.86
C THR A 298 26.17 20.93 -0.29
N GLY A 299 25.61 21.26 0.88
CA GLY A 299 25.85 22.53 1.56
C GLY A 299 27.30 22.72 2.00
N VAL A 300 27.98 21.65 2.43
CA VAL A 300 29.41 21.69 2.78
C VAL A 300 30.29 21.92 1.55
N THR A 301 29.95 21.33 0.40
CA THR A 301 30.71 21.52 -0.84
C THR A 301 30.60 22.96 -1.37
N VAL A 302 29.43 23.57 -1.27
CA VAL A 302 29.22 24.97 -1.71
C VAL A 302 29.95 25.97 -0.80
N SER A 303 29.98 25.73 0.52
CA SER A 303 30.73 26.59 1.45
C SER A 303 32.25 26.48 1.34
N LEU A 304 32.79 25.32 0.94
CA LEU A 304 34.24 25.15 0.74
C LEU A 304 34.74 25.74 -0.58
N SER A 305 33.91 25.78 -1.62
CA SER A 305 34.28 26.32 -2.94
C SER A 305 34.45 27.85 -2.95
N ALA A 306 33.74 28.57 -2.06
CA ALA A 306 33.80 30.04 -2.00
C ALA A 306 34.98 30.59 -1.18
N ALA A 307 35.62 29.78 -0.33
CA ALA A 307 36.69 30.24 0.57
C ALA A 307 38.11 29.90 0.08
N ALA A 308 38.26 29.22 -1.07
CA ALA A 308 39.54 28.71 -1.56
C ALA A 308 40.16 29.52 -2.73
N PHE A 309 39.57 30.67 -3.10
CA PHE A 309 40.07 31.55 -4.16
C PHE A 309 40.11 33.03 -3.72
N GLY A 310 40.54 33.30 -2.49
CA GLY A 310 40.85 34.63 -1.98
C GLY A 310 42.35 34.80 -1.75
#